data_AF-A0A0A2T5F6-F1
#
_entry.id   AF-A0A0A2T5F6-F1
#
_cell.length_a   1.000
_cell.length_b   1.000
_cell.length_c   1.000
_cell.angle_alpha   90.00
_cell.angle_beta   90.00
_cell.angle_gamma   90.00
#
_symmetry.space_group_name_H-M   'P 1'
#
loop_
_entity.id
_entity.type
_entity.pdbx_description
1 polymer ?
#
loop_
_entity_poly.entity_id
_entity_poly.type
_entity_poly.pdbx_seq_one_letter_code
_entity_poly.pdbx_strand_id
1 'polypeptide(L)' 'MGFWYLLLLLIGIVFIIVGLTKKGVSAAVKVVILLFVFGVLFIVISVFMFLPGSDEIVAELLRLDW' A
#
# COMPACT_ATOMS: atom_id res chain seq x y z
N MET A 1 12.86 -12.14 4.80
CA MET A 1 11.39 -12.09 4.79
C MET A 1 10.87 -10.70 4.43
N GLY A 2 11.39 -9.62 5.04
CA GLY A 2 11.05 -8.21 4.73
C GLY A 2 11.12 -7.75 3.27
N PHE A 3 12.09 -8.29 2.52
CA PHE A 3 12.33 -7.95 1.11
C PHE A 3 11.09 -8.11 0.22
N TRP A 4 10.31 -9.19 0.41
CA TRP A 4 9.12 -9.44 -0.39
C TRP A 4 8.00 -8.43 -0.12
N TYR A 5 7.86 -7.94 1.11
CA TYR A 5 6.91 -6.89 1.46
C TYR A 5 7.31 -5.55 0.82
N LEU A 6 8.60 -5.23 0.83
CA LEU A 6 9.14 -4.03 0.19
C LEU A 6 8.97 -4.07 -1.34
N LEU A 7 9.10 -5.25 -1.95
CA LEU A 7 8.85 -5.48 -3.37
C LEU A 7 7.36 -5.28 -3.72
N LEU A 8 6.45 -5.85 -2.92
CA LEU A 8 5.00 -5.67 -3.07
C LEU A 8 4.58 -4.19 -2.92
N LEU A 9 5.16 -3.48 -1.95
CA LEU A 9 4.95 -2.05 -1.75
C LEU A 9 5.39 -1.24 -2.99
N LEU A 10 6.59 -1.50 -3.50
CA LEU A 10 7.13 -0.85 -4.70
C LEU A 10 6.23 -1.07 -5.92
N ILE A 11 5.75 -2.30 -6.13
CA ILE A 11 4.82 -2.63 -7.22
C ILE A 11 3.51 -1.85 -7.08
N GLY A 12 2.96 -1.76 -5.85
CA GLY A 12 1.75 -0.97 -5.57
C GLY A 12 1.93 0.52 -5.89
N ILE A 13 3.06 1.11 -5.49
CA ILE A 13 3.38 2.52 -5.78
C ILE A 13 3.49 2.76 -7.29
N VAL A 14 4.17 1.87 -8.03
CA VAL A 14 4.28 1.98 -9.49
C VAL A 14 2.90 1.93 -10.15
N PHE A 15 2.00 1.04 -9.70
CA PHE A 15 0.63 1.00 -10.22
C PHE A 15 -0.16 2.28 -9.95
N ILE A 16 -0.02 2.88 -8.75
CA ILE A 16 -0.64 4.18 -8.44
C ILE A 16 -0.12 5.27 -9.37
N ILE A 17 1.19 5.37 -9.57
CA ILE A 17 1.81 6.38 -10.43
C ILE A 17 1.34 6.24 -11.87
N VAL A 18 1.32 5.01 -12.40
CA VAL A 18 0.85 4.72 -13.76
C VAL A 18 -0.65 5.06 -13.91
N GLY A 19 -1.46 4.72 -12.91
CA GLY A 19 -2.89 5.06 -12.89
C GLY A 19 -3.16 6.57 -12.90
N LEU A 20 -2.38 7.34 -12.14
CA LEU A 20 -2.51 8.80 -12.04
C LEU A 20 -2.04 9.53 -13.30
N THR A 21 -0.94 9.08 -13.89
CA THR A 21 -0.29 9.69 -15.07
C THR A 21 -1.02 9.38 -16.38
N LYS A 22 -1.94 8.42 -16.41
CA LYS A 22 -2.72 8.10 -17.61
C LYS A 22 -3.62 9.29 -18.01
N LYS A 23 -3.31 9.88 -19.18
CA LYS A 23 -4.09 10.96 -19.79
C LYS A 23 -5.33 10.40 -20.49
N GLY A 24 -6.42 11.17 -20.53
CA GLY A 24 -7.67 10.79 -21.18
C GLY A 24 -8.72 10.14 -20.26
N VAL A 25 -8.42 9.96 -18.98
CA VAL A 25 -9.36 9.43 -17.98
C VAL A 25 -10.05 10.60 -17.26
N SER A 26 -11.38 10.57 -17.16
CA SER A 26 -12.16 11.61 -16.47
C SER A 26 -11.79 11.68 -14.98
N ALA A 27 -11.91 12.86 -14.38
CA ALA A 27 -11.58 13.07 -12.97
C ALA A 27 -12.36 12.12 -12.04
N ALA A 28 -13.63 11.86 -12.34
CA ALA A 28 -14.45 10.91 -11.59
C ALA A 28 -13.86 9.49 -11.61
N VAL A 29 -13.44 9.00 -12.78
CA VAL A 29 -12.84 7.67 -12.90
C VAL A 29 -11.50 7.60 -12.17
N LYS A 30 -10.70 8.68 -12.20
CA LYS A 30 -9.46 8.74 -11.41
C LYS A 30 -9.74 8.62 -9.91
N VAL A 31 -10.75 9.32 -9.39
CA VAL A 31 -11.14 9.25 -7.98
C VAL A 31 -11.62 7.86 -7.59
N VAL A 32 -12.43 7.21 -8.43
CA VAL A 32 -12.91 5.83 -8.20
C VAL A 32 -11.75 4.85 -8.15
N ILE A 33 -10.81 4.94 -9.10
CA ILE A 33 -9.60 4.09 -9.11
C ILE A 33 -8.76 4.35 -7.87
N LEU A 34 -8.59 5.61 -7.48
CA LEU A 34 -7.81 6.00 -6.31
C LEU A 34 -8.43 5.43 -5.04
N LEU A 35 -9.74 5.60 -4.84
CA LEU A 35 -10.50 5.00 -3.73
C LEU A 35 -10.38 3.47 -3.71
N PHE A 36 -10.49 2.82 -4.88
CA PHE A 36 -10.35 1.38 -4.98
C PHE A 36 -8.95 0.91 -4.59
N VAL A 37 -7.90 1.58 -5.08
CA VAL A 37 -6.51 1.24 -4.75
C VAL A 37 -6.23 1.47 -3.27
N PHE A 38 -6.62 2.61 -2.69
CA PHE A 38 -6.46 2.87 -1.26
C PHE A 38 -7.26 1.88 -0.40
N GLY A 39 -8.48 1.51 -0.83
CA GLY A 39 -9.28 0.49 -0.17
C GLY A 39 -8.60 -0.87 -0.13
N VAL A 40 -8.07 -1.34 -1.26
CA VAL A 40 -7.29 -2.59 -1.32
C VAL A 40 -6.03 -2.49 -0.45
N LEU A 41 -5.33 -1.36 -0.48
CA LEU A 41 -4.12 -1.14 0.33
C LEU A 41 -4.43 -1.21 1.82
N PHE A 42 -5.52 -0.59 2.28
CA PHE A 42 -5.97 -0.68 3.67
C PHE A 42 -6.39 -2.10 4.07
N ILE A 43 -7.06 -2.84 3.19
CA ILE A 43 -7.41 -4.24 3.46
C ILE A 43 -6.14 -5.08 3.63
N VAL A 44 -5.16 -4.94 2.73
CA VAL A 44 -3.91 -5.69 2.79
C VAL A 44 -3.12 -5.34 4.06
N ILE A 45 -2.99 -4.05 4.41
CA ILE A 45 -2.33 -3.62 5.65
C ILE A 45 -3.06 -4.18 6.88
N SER A 46 -4.40 -4.15 6.88
CA SER A 46 -5.19 -4.67 7.99
C SER A 46 -4.96 -6.17 8.18
N VAL A 47 -5.00 -6.94 7.10
CA VAL A 47 -4.70 -8.39 7.12
C VAL A 47 -3.26 -8.64 7.58
N PHE A 48 -2.30 -7.82 7.15
CA PHE A 48 -0.92 -7.90 7.61
C PHE A 48 -0.80 -7.64 9.12
N MET A 49 -1.50 -6.65 9.67
CA MET A 49 -1.52 -6.39 11.11
C MET A 49 -2.20 -7.50 11.93
N PHE A 50 -3.02 -8.36 11.32
CA PHE A 50 -3.57 -9.53 11.99
C PHE A 50 -2.61 -10.71 12.05
N LEU A 51 -1.47 -10.68 11.33
CA LEU A 51 -0.45 -11.72 11.45
C LEU A 51 0.32 -11.56 12.78
N PRO A 52 0.59 -12.66 13.51
CA PRO A 52 1.45 -12.62 14.69
C PRO A 52 2.88 -12.18 14.31
N GLY A 53 3.48 -11.30 15.11
CA GLY A 53 4.81 -10.71 14.84
C GLY A 53 4.79 -9.51 13.89
N SER A 54 3.61 -9.04 13.45
CA SER A 54 3.49 -7.82 12.64
C SER A 54 3.75 -6.54 13.44
N ASP A 55 3.52 -6.58 14.75
CA ASP A 55 3.78 -5.52 15.72
C ASP A 55 5.27 -5.24 15.89
N GLU A 56 6.11 -6.28 15.95
CA GLU A 56 7.57 -6.14 15.97
C GLU A 56 8.10 -5.46 14.69
N ILE A 57 7.55 -5.85 13.54
CA ILE A 57 7.91 -5.25 12.24
C ILE A 57 7.50 -3.78 12.18
N VAL A 58 6.31 -3.43 12.68
CA VAL A 58 5.83 -2.04 12.72
C VAL A 58 6.66 -1.21 13.70
N ALA A 59 7.03 -1.77 14.85
CA ALA A 59 7.88 -1.11 15.83
C ALA A 59 9.26 -0.77 15.25
N GLU A 60 9.92 -1.74 14.59
CA GLU A 60 11.22 -1.53 13.94
C GLU A 60 11.14 -0.53 12.78
N LEU A 61 10.05 -0.58 11.98
CA LEU A 61 9.85 0.33 10.85
C LEU A 61 9.65 1.79 11.30
N LEU A 62 8.90 1.98 12.38
CA LEU A 62 8.63 3.30 12.95
C LEU A 62 9.72 3.76 13.94
N ARG A 63 10.76 2.94 14.14
CA ARG A 63 11.83 3.17 15.12
C ARG A 63 11.26 3.47 16.51
N LEU A 64 10.22 2.71 16.87
CA LEU A 64 9.56 2.76 18.19
C LEU A 64 10.29 1.86 19.20
N ASP A 65 11.55 1.53 18.93
CA ASP A 65 12.55 0.97 19.82
C ASP A 65 13.17 2.09 20.66
N TRP A 66 12.54 2.35 21.80
CA TRP A 66 12.90 3.28 22.89
C TRP A 66 12.89 2.51 24.21
#